data_AF-A0A923K6G3-F1
#
_entry.id   AF-A0A923K6G3-F1
#
_cell.length_a   1.000
_cell.length_b   1.000
_cell.length_c   1.000
_cell.angle_alpha   90.00
_cell.angle_beta   90.00
_cell.angle_gamma   90.00
#
_symmetry.space_group_name_H-M   'P 1'
#
loop_
_entity.id
_entity.type
_entity.pdbx_description
1 polymer ?
#
loop_
_entity_poly.entity_id
_entity_poly.type
_entity_poly.pdbx_seq_one_letter_code
_entity_poly.pdbx_strand_id
1 'polypeptide(L)'
;MAAEGSSGAKGGAVSSGAENAALYPKLKDQLIRENLSNIAAQDSRLAAAVNGSGTRNPNFSIGTGSAAEADSLGQIWVGDGARPISGVPGGLISADGARVYRPPTAKPNTPAQYNPTGVQANFQTLQDGKVVGNGHLSVTN
;
A
#
# COMPACT_ATOMS: atom_id res chain seq x y z
N MET A 1 12.08 37.89 59.83
CA MET A 1 12.22 36.44 59.63
C MET A 1 10.84 35.88 59.35
N ALA A 2 10.52 35.56 58.10
CA ALA A 2 9.48 34.62 57.70
C ALA A 2 9.84 34.16 56.29
N ALA A 3 10.04 32.86 56.15
CA ALA A 3 10.54 32.18 54.96
C ALA A 3 9.39 31.65 54.10
N GLU A 4 9.62 31.72 52.79
CA GLU A 4 9.31 30.78 51.70
C GLU A 4 7.93 30.14 51.52
N GLY A 5 7.52 30.13 50.25
CA GLY A 5 6.44 29.31 49.71
C GLY A 5 6.32 29.42 48.19
N SER A 6 7.42 29.23 47.43
CA SER A 6 7.35 29.12 45.97
C SER A 6 7.12 27.67 45.58
N SER A 7 5.86 27.34 45.29
CA SER A 7 5.44 26.05 44.73
C SER A 7 6.07 25.86 43.35
N GLY A 8 7.03 24.94 43.27
CA GLY A 8 7.70 24.54 42.04
C GLY A 8 6.70 24.09 40.97
N ALA A 9 6.75 24.76 39.82
CA ALA A 9 6.13 24.29 38.60
C ALA A 9 6.75 22.94 38.21
N LYS A 10 5.91 21.90 38.07
CA LYS A 10 6.29 20.65 37.41
C LYS A 10 6.66 20.96 35.98
N GLY A 11 7.96 21.09 35.72
CA GLY A 11 8.52 21.20 34.38
C GLY A 11 8.11 19.98 33.57
N GLY A 12 7.38 20.20 32.48
CA GLY A 12 7.18 19.18 31.46
C GLY A 12 8.54 18.71 30.97
N ALA A 13 8.79 17.41 31.02
CA ALA A 13 10.01 16.83 30.51
C ALA A 13 10.18 17.23 29.04
N VAL A 14 11.14 18.10 28.76
CA VAL A 14 11.60 18.40 27.41
C VAL A 14 12.17 17.12 26.83
N SER A 15 11.52 16.61 25.77
CA SER A 15 12.01 15.46 25.00
C SER A 15 13.45 15.74 24.56
N SER A 16 14.37 14.81 24.84
CA SER A 16 15.81 14.97 24.61
C SER A 16 16.21 14.76 23.14
N GLY A 17 15.23 14.59 22.24
CA GLY A 17 15.44 14.29 20.82
C GLY A 17 15.82 12.83 20.57
N ALA A 18 16.49 12.17 21.52
CA ALA A 18 16.79 10.74 21.46
C ALA A 18 15.52 9.88 21.56
N GLU A 19 14.54 10.27 22.37
CA GLU A 19 13.24 9.59 22.44
C GLU A 19 12.47 9.76 21.13
N ASN A 20 12.51 10.94 20.51
CA ASN A 20 11.86 11.20 19.22
C ASN A 20 12.49 10.34 18.10
N ALA A 21 13.82 10.19 18.08
CA ALA A 21 14.53 9.37 17.10
C ALA A 21 14.19 7.87 17.23
N ALA A 22 14.03 7.38 18.46
CA ALA A 22 13.66 5.98 18.71
C ALA A 22 12.17 5.67 18.45
N LEU A 23 11.30 6.67 18.61
CA LEU A 23 9.85 6.52 18.42
C LEU A 23 9.42 6.65 16.95
N TYR A 24 10.10 7.51 16.17
CA TYR A 24 9.70 7.79 14.80
C TYR A 24 9.59 6.55 13.89
N PRO A 25 10.56 5.60 13.87
CA PRO A 25 10.43 4.39 13.06
C PRO A 25 9.21 3.54 13.45
N LYS A 26 8.93 3.42 14.75
CA LYS A 26 7.80 2.63 15.26
C LYS A 26 6.46 3.24 14.85
N LEU A 27 6.33 4.56 14.94
CA LEU A 27 5.10 5.26 14.55
C LEU A 27 4.88 5.16 13.04
N LYS A 28 5.96 5.25 12.24
CA LYS A 28 5.89 5.04 10.79
C LYS A 28 5.42 3.62 10.45
N ASP A 29 5.98 2.60 11.11
CA ASP A 29 5.55 1.21 10.91
C ASP A 29 4.09 0.97 11.33
N GLN A 30 3.66 1.58 12.43
CA GLN A 30 2.26 1.55 12.87
C GLN A 30 1.35 2.17 11.81
N LEU A 31 1.67 3.36 11.33
CA LEU A 31 0.88 4.04 10.30
C LEU A 31 0.80 3.24 8.99
N ILE A 32 1.91 2.61 8.57
CA ILE A 32 1.91 1.73 7.40
C ILE A 32 0.96 0.55 7.60
N ARG A 33 1.00 -0.12 8.76
CA ARG A 33 0.11 -1.24 9.06
C ARG A 33 -1.35 -0.82 9.10
N GLU A 34 -1.66 0.31 9.73
CA GLU A 34 -3.02 0.86 9.78
C GLU A 34 -3.54 1.21 8.39
N ASN A 35 -2.72 1.85 7.56
CA ASN A 35 -3.08 2.17 6.17
C ASN A 35 -3.38 0.92 5.34
N LEU A 36 -2.54 -0.12 5.46
CA LEU A 36 -2.78 -1.39 4.77
C LEU A 36 -4.05 -2.08 5.28
N SER A 37 -4.31 -2.05 6.59
CA SER A 37 -5.54 -2.58 7.17
C SER A 37 -6.78 -1.84 6.65
N ASN A 38 -6.71 -0.51 6.58
CA ASN A 38 -7.82 0.31 6.07
C ASN A 38 -8.10 0.04 4.59
N ILE A 39 -7.06 -0.18 3.78
CA ILE A 39 -7.22 -0.55 2.36
C ILE A 39 -7.81 -1.95 2.21
N ALA A 40 -7.31 -2.92 2.97
CA ALA A 40 -7.85 -4.28 2.97
C ALA A 40 -9.33 -4.33 3.38
N ALA A 41 -9.76 -3.44 4.28
CA ALA A 41 -11.14 -3.38 4.73
C ALA A 41 -12.13 -2.85 3.67
N GLN A 42 -11.67 -2.16 2.61
CA GLN A 42 -12.56 -1.56 1.62
C GLN A 42 -13.08 -2.55 0.58
N ASP A 43 -12.29 -3.55 0.20
CA ASP A 43 -12.66 -4.55 -0.80
C ASP A 43 -11.87 -5.84 -0.59
N SER A 44 -12.53 -7.00 -0.71
CA SER A 44 -11.88 -8.31 -0.55
C SER A 44 -10.71 -8.55 -1.52
N ARG A 45 -10.73 -7.93 -2.70
CA ARG A 45 -9.67 -7.99 -3.71
C ARG A 45 -8.46 -7.18 -3.26
N LEU A 46 -8.69 -6.05 -2.58
CA LEU A 46 -7.62 -5.28 -1.93
C LEU A 46 -7.07 -6.03 -0.71
N ALA A 47 -7.92 -6.71 0.07
CA ALA A 47 -7.47 -7.59 1.14
C ALA A 47 -6.55 -8.69 0.60
N ALA A 48 -6.91 -9.32 -0.52
CA ALA A 48 -6.05 -10.29 -1.19
C ALA A 48 -4.71 -9.68 -1.64
N ALA A 49 -4.73 -8.46 -2.22
CA ALA A 49 -3.51 -7.75 -2.60
C ALA A 49 -2.59 -7.45 -1.39
N VAL A 50 -3.15 -7.05 -0.25
CA VAL A 50 -2.42 -6.79 1.01
C VAL A 50 -1.84 -8.08 1.59
N ASN A 51 -2.64 -9.15 1.64
CA ASN A 51 -2.25 -10.43 2.25
C ASN A 51 -1.21 -11.19 1.41
N GLY A 52 -1.18 -10.96 0.10
CA GLY A 52 -0.27 -11.65 -0.81
C GLY A 52 -0.68 -13.10 -1.09
N SER A 53 0.23 -13.85 -1.71
CA SER A 53 -0.02 -15.25 -2.08
C SER A 53 0.10 -16.23 -0.91
N GLY A 54 0.71 -15.82 0.21
CA GLY A 54 1.13 -16.73 1.28
C GLY A 54 2.22 -17.73 0.87
N THR A 55 2.81 -17.58 -0.32
CA THR A 55 3.84 -18.46 -0.88
C THR A 55 5.06 -17.66 -1.34
N ARG A 56 6.09 -18.35 -1.86
CA ARG A 56 7.24 -17.70 -2.50
C ARG A 56 6.93 -17.12 -3.89
N ASN A 57 5.78 -17.45 -4.48
CA ASN A 57 5.38 -16.88 -5.76
C ASN A 57 4.79 -15.49 -5.53
N PRO A 58 5.38 -14.42 -6.10
CA PRO A 58 4.84 -13.08 -5.94
C PRO A 58 3.54 -12.88 -6.75
N ASN A 59 3.24 -13.72 -7.75
CA ASN A 59 2.05 -13.58 -8.59
C ASN A 59 0.89 -14.39 -8.02
N PHE A 60 -0.25 -13.74 -7.80
CA PHE A 60 -1.45 -14.38 -7.27
C PHE A 60 -2.72 -13.64 -7.73
N SER A 61 -3.81 -14.39 -7.88
CA SER A 61 -5.08 -13.79 -8.27
C SER A 61 -5.67 -13.01 -7.10
N ILE A 62 -6.23 -11.85 -7.40
CA ILE A 62 -7.07 -11.09 -6.46
C ILE A 62 -8.54 -11.10 -6.87
N GLY A 63 -8.92 -11.94 -7.85
CA GLY A 63 -10.29 -12.07 -8.35
C GLY A 63 -10.51 -11.41 -9.72
N THR A 64 -11.75 -11.02 -9.96
CA THR A 64 -12.24 -10.49 -11.24
C THR A 64 -12.98 -9.16 -11.03
N GLY A 65 -12.98 -8.30 -12.04
CA GLY A 65 -13.78 -7.06 -12.06
C GLY A 65 -13.79 -6.39 -13.43
N SER A 66 -14.61 -5.36 -13.59
CA SER A 66 -14.59 -4.48 -14.76
C SER A 66 -13.35 -3.58 -14.79
N ALA A 67 -13.09 -2.95 -15.94
CA ALA A 67 -12.01 -1.95 -16.04
C ALA A 67 -12.22 -0.77 -15.08
N ALA A 68 -13.45 -0.29 -14.92
CA ALA A 68 -13.78 0.80 -14.02
C ALA A 68 -13.55 0.43 -12.54
N GLU A 69 -13.90 -0.81 -12.14
CA GLU A 69 -13.55 -1.31 -10.81
C GLU A 69 -12.04 -1.44 -10.63
N ALA A 70 -11.32 -1.95 -11.64
CA ALA A 70 -9.87 -2.05 -11.59
C ALA A 70 -9.23 -0.68 -11.35
N ASP A 71 -9.68 0.35 -12.06
CA ASP A 71 -9.20 1.73 -11.89
C ASP A 71 -9.55 2.29 -10.51
N SER A 72 -10.79 2.11 -10.06
CA SER A 72 -11.23 2.56 -8.73
C SER A 72 -10.42 1.92 -7.60
N LEU A 73 -10.26 0.59 -7.63
CA LEU A 73 -9.43 -0.13 -6.67
C LEU A 73 -7.96 0.26 -6.80
N GLY A 74 -7.49 0.51 -8.02
CA GLY A 74 -6.14 0.96 -8.32
C GLY A 74 -5.81 2.28 -7.61
N GLN A 75 -6.75 3.24 -7.61
CA GLN A 75 -6.60 4.50 -6.87
C GLN A 75 -6.54 4.27 -5.35
N ILE A 76 -7.43 3.43 -4.81
CA ILE A 76 -7.43 3.11 -3.36
C ILE A 76 -6.12 2.44 -2.97
N TRP A 77 -5.60 1.55 -3.81
CA TRP A 77 -4.37 0.80 -3.58
C TRP A 77 -3.14 1.71 -3.44
N VAL A 78 -2.99 2.68 -4.33
CA VAL A 78 -1.85 3.61 -4.31
C VAL A 78 -2.04 4.77 -3.34
N GLY A 79 -3.30 5.13 -3.06
CA GLY A 79 -3.68 6.19 -2.13
C GLY A 79 -3.36 7.59 -2.63
N ASP A 80 -3.68 8.57 -1.79
CA ASP A 80 -3.43 9.99 -2.08
C ASP A 80 -1.94 10.28 -2.28
N GLY A 81 -1.65 11.25 -3.15
CA GLY A 81 -0.28 11.62 -3.50
C GLY A 81 0.44 10.61 -4.39
N ALA A 82 -0.27 9.62 -4.93
CA ALA A 82 0.26 8.73 -5.94
C ALA A 82 0.72 9.51 -7.18
N ARG A 83 1.78 9.01 -7.82
CA ARG A 83 2.45 9.65 -8.95
C ARG A 83 2.42 8.75 -10.18
N PRO A 84 2.34 9.32 -11.39
CA PRO A 84 2.42 8.55 -12.62
C PRO A 84 3.78 7.86 -12.78
N ILE A 85 3.77 6.67 -13.36
CA ILE A 85 4.97 5.90 -13.70
C ILE A 85 5.33 6.18 -15.16
N SER A 86 6.56 6.63 -15.39
CA SER A 86 7.08 6.83 -16.75
C SER A 86 7.05 5.52 -17.55
N GLY A 87 6.55 5.58 -18.78
CA GLY A 87 6.47 4.42 -19.67
C GLY A 87 5.34 3.41 -19.37
N VAL A 88 4.49 3.67 -18.38
CA VAL A 88 3.30 2.86 -18.09
C VAL A 88 2.06 3.77 -18.12
N PRO A 89 1.36 3.87 -19.26
CA PRO A 89 0.16 4.69 -19.38
C PRO A 89 -0.87 4.36 -18.28
N GLY A 90 -1.29 5.37 -17.54
CA GLY A 90 -2.21 5.23 -16.39
C GLY A 90 -1.64 4.49 -15.18
N GLY A 91 -0.38 4.04 -15.22
CA GLY A 91 0.31 3.41 -14.10
C GLY A 91 0.61 4.41 -13.01
N LEU A 92 0.40 4.00 -11.76
CA LEU A 92 0.59 4.84 -10.57
C LEU A 92 1.49 4.13 -9.56
N ILE A 93 2.32 4.92 -8.88
CA ILE A 93 3.09 4.49 -7.70
C ILE A 93 2.67 5.32 -6.49
N SER A 94 2.47 4.68 -5.35
CA SER A 94 2.12 5.35 -4.08
C SER A 94 3.18 6.38 -3.69
N ALA A 95 2.78 7.36 -2.89
CA ALA A 95 3.67 8.45 -2.46
C ALA A 95 4.96 7.92 -1.78
N ASP A 96 4.83 6.88 -0.97
CA ASP A 96 5.92 6.20 -0.26
C ASP A 96 6.73 5.22 -1.12
N GLY A 97 6.33 4.99 -2.37
CA GLY A 97 7.03 4.09 -3.31
C GLY A 97 6.82 2.60 -3.04
N ALA A 98 5.96 2.21 -2.09
CA ALA A 98 5.79 0.81 -1.70
C ALA A 98 4.76 0.05 -2.54
N ARG A 99 3.90 0.73 -3.29
CA ARG A 99 2.77 0.11 -4.01
C ARG A 99 2.63 0.68 -5.41
N VAL A 100 2.37 -0.21 -6.36
CA VAL A 100 2.15 0.16 -7.76
C VAL A 100 0.82 -0.40 -8.25
N TYR A 101 0.06 0.45 -8.94
CA TYR A 101 -1.07 0.06 -9.77
C TYR A 101 -0.67 0.12 -11.25
N ARG A 102 -0.98 -0.93 -12.01
CA ARG A 102 -0.89 -0.91 -13.47
C ARG A 102 -2.28 -1.21 -14.06
N PRO A 103 -2.81 -0.34 -14.94
CA PRO A 103 -4.13 -0.50 -15.51
C PRO A 103 -4.34 -1.79 -16.31
N PRO A 104 -5.61 -2.14 -16.60
CA PRO A 104 -5.97 -3.26 -17.47
C PRO A 104 -5.14 -3.26 -18.76
N THR A 105 -4.38 -4.34 -18.96
CA THR A 105 -3.57 -4.53 -20.16
C THR A 105 -3.78 -5.94 -20.69
N ALA A 106 -3.89 -6.07 -22.02
CA ALA A 106 -3.93 -7.37 -22.67
C ALA A 106 -2.65 -8.18 -22.37
N LYS A 107 -2.82 -9.46 -22.04
CA LYS A 107 -1.72 -10.40 -21.78
C LYS A 107 -1.85 -11.59 -22.75
N PRO A 108 -1.56 -11.38 -24.05
CA PRO A 108 -1.82 -12.39 -25.09
C PRO A 108 -1.04 -13.69 -24.89
N ASN A 109 0.08 -13.62 -24.17
CA ASN A 109 0.96 -14.76 -23.92
C ASN A 109 0.73 -15.44 -22.56
N THR A 110 -0.28 -15.01 -21.78
CA THR A 110 -0.60 -15.63 -20.49
C THR A 110 -1.65 -16.74 -20.70
N PRO A 111 -1.39 -17.98 -20.26
CA PRO A 111 -2.36 -19.07 -20.38
C PRO A 111 -3.71 -18.74 -19.73
N ALA A 112 -4.81 -19.18 -20.35
CA ALA A 112 -6.18 -18.90 -19.89
C ALA A 112 -6.44 -19.36 -18.43
N GLN A 113 -5.78 -20.44 -17.99
CA GLN A 113 -5.84 -20.90 -16.59
C GLN A 113 -5.34 -19.86 -15.56
N TYR A 114 -4.47 -18.94 -15.97
CA TYR A 114 -3.94 -17.86 -15.13
C TYR A 114 -4.56 -16.50 -15.47
N ASN A 115 -5.18 -16.38 -16.64
CA ASN A 115 -5.84 -15.17 -17.10
C ASN A 115 -7.05 -15.49 -18.00
N PRO A 116 -8.19 -15.87 -17.41
CA PRO A 116 -9.35 -16.35 -18.17
C PRO A 116 -9.94 -15.29 -19.11
N THR A 117 -9.73 -14.00 -18.84
CA THR A 117 -10.26 -12.90 -19.66
C THR A 117 -9.27 -12.39 -20.71
N GLY A 118 -7.99 -12.79 -20.63
CA GLY A 118 -6.94 -12.24 -21.50
C GLY A 118 -6.48 -10.83 -21.13
N VAL A 119 -7.09 -10.18 -20.13
CA VAL A 119 -6.76 -8.81 -19.68
C VAL A 119 -6.55 -8.78 -18.17
N GLN A 120 -5.47 -8.14 -17.70
CA GLN A 120 -5.19 -8.00 -16.27
C GLN A 120 -4.79 -6.59 -15.89
N ALA A 121 -5.28 -6.15 -14.72
CA ALA A 121 -4.67 -5.07 -13.96
C ALA A 121 -3.76 -5.67 -12.87
N ASN A 122 -2.72 -4.94 -12.48
CA ASN A 122 -1.73 -5.40 -11.50
C ASN A 122 -1.66 -4.48 -10.27
N PHE A 123 -1.68 -5.10 -9.09
CA PHE A 123 -1.58 -4.48 -7.78
C PHE A 123 -0.31 -5.00 -7.12
N GLN A 124 0.76 -4.22 -7.21
CA GLN A 124 2.10 -4.65 -6.84
C GLN A 124 2.52 -4.06 -5.49
N THR A 125 3.21 -4.87 -4.71
CA THR A 125 3.92 -4.47 -3.50
C THR A 125 5.42 -4.50 -3.78
N LEU A 126 6.10 -3.43 -3.41
CA LEU A 126 7.53 -3.22 -3.58
C LEU A 126 8.24 -3.28 -2.23
N GLN A 127 9.39 -3.95 -2.21
CA GLN A 127 10.37 -3.86 -1.13
C GLN A 127 11.72 -3.55 -1.77
N ASP A 128 12.36 -2.45 -1.34
CA ASP A 128 13.62 -1.96 -1.92
C ASP A 128 13.56 -1.81 -3.46
N GLY A 129 12.42 -1.34 -3.97
CA GLY A 129 12.17 -1.17 -5.40
C GLY A 129 11.94 -2.47 -6.19
N LYS A 130 11.94 -3.62 -5.52
CA LYS A 130 11.68 -4.94 -6.14
C LYS A 130 10.27 -5.40 -5.86
N VAL A 131 9.62 -5.99 -6.86
CA VAL A 131 8.28 -6.57 -6.71
C VAL A 131 8.35 -7.81 -5.82
N VAL A 132 7.70 -7.74 -4.66
CA VAL A 132 7.56 -8.87 -3.71
C VAL A 132 6.15 -9.44 -3.68
N GLY A 133 5.17 -8.71 -4.21
CA GLY A 133 3.80 -9.17 -4.44
C GLY A 133 3.23 -8.54 -5.70
N ASN A 134 2.42 -9.30 -6.43
CA ASN A 134 1.82 -8.91 -7.70
C ASN A 134 0.43 -9.55 -7.81
N GLY A 135 -0.55 -8.90 -7.18
CA GLY A 135 -1.95 -9.26 -7.29
C GLY A 135 -2.48 -8.97 -8.69
N HIS A 136 -3.01 -9.98 -9.38
CA HIS A 136 -3.59 -9.82 -10.70
C HIS A 136 -5.11 -9.90 -10.63
N LEU A 137 -5.77 -8.81 -11.03
CA LEU A 137 -7.20 -8.75 -11.24
C LEU A 137 -7.48 -9.13 -12.69
N SER A 138 -8.26 -10.19 -12.91
CA SER A 138 -8.76 -10.50 -14.25
C SER A 138 -9.85 -9.49 -14.62
N VAL A 139 -9.69 -8.84 -15.75
CA VAL A 139 -10.56 -7.74 -16.16
C VAL A 139 -11.57 -8.24 -17.18
N THR A 140 -12.86 -8.07 -16.91
CA THR A 140 -13.94 -8.33 -17.86
C THR A 140 -14.31 -7.07 -18.62
N ASN A 141 -14.59 -7.23 -19.91
CA ASN A 141 -15.17 -6.18 -20.75
C ASN A 141 -16.66 -5.99 -20.45
#